data_AF-A0A1A8JHN8-F1
#
_entry.id   AF-A0A1A8JHN8-F1
#
_cell.length_a   1.000
_cell.length_b   1.000
_cell.length_c   1.000
_cell.angle_alpha   90.00
_cell.angle_beta   90.00
_cell.angle_gamma   90.00
#
_symmetry.space_group_name_H-M   'P 1'
#
loop_
_entity.id
_entity.type
_entity.pdbx_description
1 polymer ?
#
loop_
_entity_poly.entity_id
_entity_poly.type
_entity_poly.pdbx_seq_one_letter_code
_entity_poly.pdbx_strand_id
1 'polypeptide(L)'
;EMCTALNPRYQPPSRDDLSNTFIPAWYSVEKSNLIQKLAQVNKVAITCDGWTSVAQDHFLTVTVHYIYRGRMMQNVLSTEAVYESQTGLVVAKEISSVVEQFNLGQK
;
A
#
# COMPACT_ATOMS: atom_id res chain seq x y z
N GLU A 1 -10.19 9.51 29.00
CA GLU A 1 -10.87 8.99 30.22
C GLU A 1 -10.79 7.47 30.33
N MET A 2 -11.24 6.70 29.34
CA MET A 2 -11.25 5.22 29.45
C MET A 2 -9.86 4.58 29.58
N CYS A 3 -8.85 5.01 28.81
CA CYS A 3 -7.48 4.49 28.93
C CYS A 3 -6.86 4.74 30.31
N THR A 4 -7.10 5.93 30.87
CA THR A 4 -6.61 6.33 32.20
C THR A 4 -7.28 5.52 33.31
N ALA A 5 -8.57 5.21 33.18
CA ALA A 5 -9.30 4.39 34.15
C ALA A 5 -8.81 2.92 34.18
N LEU A 6 -8.41 2.37 33.02
CA LEU A 6 -7.93 0.99 32.91
C LEU A 6 -6.44 0.85 33.26
N ASN A 7 -5.61 1.79 32.82
CA ASN A 7 -4.19 1.80 33.13
C ASN A 7 -3.67 3.24 33.21
N PRO A 8 -3.62 3.83 34.43
CA PRO A 8 -3.20 5.22 34.63
C PRO A 8 -1.76 5.53 34.19
N ARG A 9 -0.90 4.51 34.04
CA ARG A 9 0.50 4.67 33.63
C ARG A 9 0.69 4.59 32.11
N TYR A 10 -0.32 4.13 31.37
CA TYR A 10 -0.24 4.05 29.93
C TYR A 10 -0.51 5.42 29.32
N GLN A 11 0.45 5.92 28.54
CA GLN A 11 0.27 7.09 27.71
C GLN A 11 0.03 6.61 26.28
N PRO A 12 -1.18 6.80 25.72
CA PRO A 12 -1.41 6.45 24.33
C PRO A 12 -0.54 7.33 23.42
N PRO A 13 -0.09 6.80 22.27
CA PRO A 13 0.67 7.59 21.31
C PRO A 13 -0.18 8.76 20.82
N SER A 14 0.47 9.90 20.63
CA SER A 14 -0.19 11.07 20.03
C SER A 14 -0.48 10.82 18.55
N ARG A 15 -1.29 11.70 17.95
CA ARG A 15 -1.50 11.70 16.50
C ARG A 15 -0.18 11.84 15.75
N ASP A 16 0.71 12.69 16.23
CA ASP A 16 2.02 12.92 15.62
C ASP A 16 2.88 11.66 15.69
N ASP A 17 2.92 10.99 16.86
CA ASP A 17 3.64 9.73 17.03
C ASP A 17 3.13 8.67 16.05
N LEU A 18 1.81 8.55 15.88
CA LEU A 18 1.21 7.60 14.94
C LEU A 18 1.57 7.95 13.49
N SER A 19 1.31 9.19 13.06
CA SER A 19 1.45 9.60 11.67
C SER A 19 2.90 9.67 11.19
N ASN A 20 3.79 10.18 12.04
CA ASN A 20 5.16 10.51 11.63
C ASN A 20 6.21 9.51 12.13
N THR A 21 5.88 8.66 13.12
CA THR A 21 6.83 7.67 13.66
C THR A 21 6.36 6.23 13.43
N PHE A 22 5.22 5.84 14.00
CA PHE A 22 4.81 4.43 14.03
C PHE A 22 4.33 3.90 12.68
N ILE A 23 3.40 4.60 12.02
CA ILE A 23 2.85 4.15 10.73
C ILE A 23 3.94 4.03 9.66
N PRO A 24 4.83 5.03 9.46
CA PRO A 24 5.92 4.91 8.48
C PRO A 24 6.87 3.75 8.79
N ALA A 25 7.24 3.56 10.07
CA ALA A 25 8.12 2.48 10.48
C ALA A 25 7.49 1.10 10.22
N TRP A 26 6.22 0.90 10.60
CA TRP A 26 5.51 -0.35 10.36
C TRP A 26 5.30 -0.63 8.89
N TYR A 27 4.93 0.39 8.11
CA TYR A 27 4.79 0.26 6.66
C TYR A 27 6.11 -0.13 6.01
N SER A 28 7.23 0.47 6.40
CA SER A 28 8.56 0.13 5.86
C SER A 28 8.93 -1.33 6.11
N VAL A 29 8.66 -1.84 7.32
CA VAL A 29 8.87 -3.25 7.66
C VAL A 29 7.98 -4.15 6.82
N GLU A 30 6.68 -3.85 6.72
CA GLU A 30 5.75 -4.72 6.00
C GLU A 30 5.95 -4.67 4.49
N LYS A 31 6.29 -3.51 3.92
CA LYS A 31 6.72 -3.38 2.52
C LYS A 31 7.93 -4.25 2.24
N SER A 32 8.92 -4.25 3.13
CA SER A 32 10.12 -5.08 3.01
C SER A 32 9.78 -6.58 3.06
N ASN A 33 8.91 -7.00 3.98
CA ASN A 33 8.42 -8.38 4.08
C ASN A 33 7.71 -8.81 2.80
N LEU A 34 6.84 -7.95 2.27
CA LEU A 34 6.11 -8.22 1.03
C LEU A 34 7.05 -8.36 -0.16
N ILE A 35 8.03 -7.46 -0.32
CA ILE A 35 9.05 -7.55 -1.39
C ILE A 35 9.82 -8.88 -1.29
N GLN A 36 10.27 -9.27 -0.09
CA GLN A 36 10.96 -10.55 0.11
C GLN A 36 10.08 -11.77 -0.22
N LYS A 37 8.78 -11.69 0.07
CA LYS A 37 7.82 -12.74 -0.27
C LYS A 37 7.58 -12.81 -1.78
N LEU A 38 7.37 -11.67 -2.43
CA LEU A 38 7.19 -11.56 -3.88
C LEU A 38 8.45 -11.99 -4.63
N ALA A 39 9.65 -11.81 -4.06
CA ALA A 39 10.90 -12.32 -4.62
C ALA A 39 10.86 -13.85 -4.85
N GLN A 40 10.19 -14.60 -3.97
CA GLN A 40 10.04 -16.07 -4.06
C GLN A 40 8.97 -16.54 -5.05
N VAL A 41 8.22 -15.61 -5.65
CA VAL A 41 7.13 -15.93 -6.57
C VAL A 41 7.57 -15.72 -8.01
N ASN A 42 7.24 -16.68 -8.89
CA ASN A 42 7.65 -16.64 -10.30
C ASN A 42 6.80 -15.70 -11.15
N LYS A 43 5.50 -15.60 -10.87
CA LYS A 43 4.54 -14.83 -11.67
C LYS A 43 3.57 -14.10 -10.76
N VAL A 44 3.25 -12.88 -11.15
CA VAL A 44 2.25 -12.04 -10.48
C VAL A 44 1.28 -11.50 -11.53
N ALA A 45 0.07 -11.18 -11.09
CA ALA A 45 -0.87 -10.39 -11.87
C ALA A 45 -1.12 -9.07 -11.13
N ILE A 46 -1.31 -7.99 -11.88
CA ILE A 46 -1.60 -6.67 -11.31
C ILE A 46 -2.98 -6.26 -11.80
N THR A 47 -3.79 -5.75 -10.88
CA THR A 47 -5.07 -5.10 -11.19
C THR A 47 -4.99 -3.66 -10.71
N CYS A 48 -5.56 -2.75 -11.50
CA CYS A 48 -5.65 -1.35 -11.15
C CYS A 48 -7.11 -0.93 -11.11
N ASP A 49 -7.51 -0.23 -10.05
CA ASP A 49 -8.85 0.30 -9.85
C ASP A 49 -8.78 1.82 -9.73
N GLY A 50 -9.34 2.52 -10.72
CA GLY A 50 -9.44 3.96 -10.76
C GLY A 50 -10.82 4.39 -10.29
N TRP A 51 -10.90 5.14 -9.19
CA TRP A 51 -12.17 5.54 -8.60
C TRP A 51 -12.18 7.01 -8.19
N THR A 52 -13.37 7.59 -8.09
CA THR A 52 -13.57 9.00 -7.68
C THR A 52 -14.24 9.01 -6.32
N SER A 53 -13.67 9.76 -5.37
CA SER A 53 -14.23 9.91 -4.04
C SER A 53 -15.49 10.78 -4.06
N VAL A 54 -16.24 10.74 -2.95
CA VAL A 54 -17.39 11.65 -2.76
C VAL A 54 -16.96 13.12 -2.75
N ALA A 55 -15.69 13.40 -2.38
CA ALA A 55 -15.10 14.73 -2.43
C ALA A 55 -14.58 15.11 -3.84
N GLN A 56 -14.87 14.29 -4.85
CA GLN A 56 -14.43 14.44 -6.25
C GLN A 56 -12.92 14.28 -6.47
N ASP A 57 -12.20 13.69 -5.51
CA ASP A 57 -10.80 13.33 -5.69
C ASP A 57 -10.69 12.03 -6.49
N HIS A 58 -9.83 11.99 -7.50
CA HIS A 58 -9.56 10.78 -8.26
C HIS A 58 -8.43 9.98 -7.59
N PHE A 59 -8.61 8.67 -7.48
CA PHE A 59 -7.64 7.75 -6.91
C PHE A 59 -7.32 6.62 -7.89
N LEU A 60 -6.10 6.12 -7.81
CA LEU A 60 -5.66 4.89 -8.45
C LEU A 60 -5.19 3.92 -7.38
N THR A 61 -5.79 2.75 -7.34
CA THR A 61 -5.38 1.65 -6.46
C THR A 61 -4.75 0.54 -7.28
N VAL A 62 -3.53 0.14 -6.92
CA VAL A 62 -2.79 -0.95 -7.57
C VAL A 62 -2.69 -2.13 -6.62
N THR A 63 -3.17 -3.29 -7.06
CA THR A 63 -3.19 -4.54 -6.27
C THR A 63 -2.42 -5.62 -6.99
N VAL A 64 -1.52 -6.30 -6.27
CA VAL A 64 -0.81 -7.48 -6.77
C VAL A 64 -1.53 -8.76 -6.34
N HIS A 65 -1.62 -9.71 -7.25
CA HIS A 65 -2.19 -11.04 -7.05
C HIS A 65 -1.14 -12.10 -7.39
N TYR A 66 -1.03 -13.12 -6.55
CA TYR A 66 -0.02 -14.16 -6.73
C TYR A 66 -0.39 -15.48 -6.05
N ILE A 67 0.19 -16.58 -6.52
CA ILE A 67 0.07 -17.89 -5.86
C ILE A 67 1.29 -18.11 -4.97
N TYR A 68 1.06 -18.38 -3.69
CA TYR A 68 2.10 -18.75 -2.74
C TYR A 68 1.68 -20.01 -1.99
N ARG A 69 2.51 -21.07 -2.05
CA ARG A 69 2.25 -22.38 -1.42
C ARG A 69 0.86 -22.93 -1.77
N GLY A 70 0.47 -22.84 -3.05
CA GLY A 70 -0.81 -23.37 -3.56
C GLY A 70 -2.05 -22.55 -3.19
N ARG A 71 -1.89 -21.34 -2.63
CA ARG A 71 -3.00 -20.45 -2.28
C ARG A 71 -2.90 -19.12 -3.02
N MET A 72 -4.04 -18.59 -3.42
CA MET A 72 -4.15 -17.24 -3.96
C MET A 72 -3.99 -16.22 -2.85
N MET A 73 -3.08 -15.28 -3.07
CA MET A 73 -2.77 -14.17 -2.18
C MET A 73 -2.95 -12.86 -2.95
N GLN A 74 -3.30 -11.80 -2.25
CA GLN A 74 -3.39 -10.47 -2.81
C GLN A 74 -2.95 -9.41 -1.79
N ASN A 75 -2.34 -8.33 -2.28
CA ASN A 75 -1.90 -7.21 -1.46
C ASN A 75 -2.11 -5.90 -2.24
N VAL A 76 -2.69 -4.89 -1.60
CA VAL A 76 -2.71 -3.53 -2.14
C VAL A 76 -1.29 -2.96 -2.03
N LEU A 77 -0.74 -2.54 -3.16
CA LEU A 77 0.60 -1.96 -3.23
C LEU A 77 0.58 -0.45 -2.98
N SER A 78 -0.42 0.23 -3.57
CA SER A 78 -0.61 1.66 -3.44
C SER A 78 -2.07 2.04 -3.68
N THR A 79 -2.53 3.07 -2.98
CA THR A 79 -3.75 3.83 -3.25
C THR A 79 -3.38 5.30 -3.18
N GLU A 80 -3.28 5.95 -4.34
CA GLU A 80 -2.79 7.32 -4.44
C GLU A 80 -3.79 8.22 -5.17
N ALA A 81 -3.90 9.46 -4.71
CA ALA A 81 -4.68 10.48 -5.38
C ALA A 81 -3.96 10.92 -6.66
N VAL A 82 -4.70 10.98 -7.77
CA VAL A 82 -4.19 11.39 -9.08
C VAL A 82 -4.76 12.76 -9.40
N TYR A 83 -3.90 13.78 -9.34
CA TYR A 83 -4.28 15.18 -9.56
C TYR A 83 -4.13 15.64 -11.02
N GLU A 84 -3.52 14.81 -11.86
CA GLU A 84 -3.42 15.03 -13.29
C GLU A 84 -4.60 14.38 -14.03
N SER A 85 -4.89 14.86 -15.25
CA SER A 85 -5.87 14.19 -16.10
C SER A 85 -5.42 12.74 -16.35
N GLN A 86 -6.29 11.78 -16.02
CA GLN A 86 -6.03 10.34 -16.15
C GLN A 86 -5.98 9.88 -17.62
N THR A 87 -5.00 10.39 -18.35
CA THR A 87 -4.64 9.88 -19.67
C THR A 87 -3.95 8.52 -19.50
N GLY A 88 -3.98 7.70 -20.55
CA GLY A 88 -3.28 6.40 -20.53
C GLY A 88 -1.79 6.51 -20.18
N LEU A 89 -1.14 7.63 -20.53
CA LEU A 89 0.27 7.89 -20.20
C LEU A 89 0.49 8.12 -18.71
N VAL A 90 -0.35 8.93 -18.07
CA VAL A 90 -0.27 9.21 -16.63
C VAL A 90 -0.51 7.91 -15.84
N VAL A 91 -1.58 7.19 -16.18
CA VAL A 91 -1.90 5.92 -15.50
C VAL A 91 -0.76 4.90 -15.69
N ALA A 92 -0.21 4.77 -16.90
CA ALA A 92 0.93 3.86 -17.14
C ALA A 92 2.17 4.26 -16.32
N LYS A 93 2.45 5.55 -16.18
CA LYS A 93 3.55 6.06 -15.35
C LYS A 93 3.35 5.73 -13.87
N GLU A 94 2.16 5.96 -13.32
CA GLU A 94 1.85 5.64 -11.92
C GLU A 94 1.98 4.14 -11.64
N ILE A 95 1.41 3.30 -12.53
CA ILE A 95 1.54 1.84 -12.40
C ILE A 95 3.02 1.42 -12.48
N SER A 96 3.79 1.99 -13.40
CA SER A 96 5.21 1.67 -13.57
C SER A 96 6.02 2.04 -12.32
N SER A 97 5.75 3.20 -11.72
CA SER A 97 6.35 3.61 -10.45
C SER A 97 6.08 2.59 -9.34
N VAL A 98 4.83 2.14 -9.20
CA VAL A 98 4.48 1.10 -8.21
C VAL A 98 5.18 -0.22 -8.51
N VAL A 99 5.22 -0.65 -9.77
CA VAL A 99 5.92 -1.88 -10.20
C VAL A 99 7.41 -1.82 -9.85
N GLU A 100 8.06 -0.69 -10.06
CA GLU A 100 9.47 -0.46 -9.72
C GLU A 100 9.70 -0.48 -8.20
N GLN A 101 8.87 0.23 -7.43
CA GLN A 101 8.97 0.29 -5.96
C GLN A 101 8.88 -1.08 -5.28
N PHE A 102 8.20 -2.04 -5.90
CA PHE A 102 8.03 -3.40 -5.39
C PHE A 102 8.89 -4.45 -6.13
N ASN A 103 9.82 -4.02 -6.99
CA ASN A 103 10.72 -4.89 -7.77
C ASN A 103 9.98 -5.94 -8.62
N LEU A 104 8.89 -5.54 -9.27
CA LEU A 104 8.03 -6.44 -10.04
C LEU A 104 8.32 -6.45 -11.56
N GLY A 105 9.19 -5.58 -12.06
CA GLY A 105 9.46 -5.44 -13.50
C GLY A 105 10.07 -6.67 -14.20
N GLN A 106 10.57 -7.65 -13.44
CA GLN A 106 11.16 -8.89 -13.97
C GLN A 106 10.33 -10.15 -13.65
N LYS A 107 9.10 -9.99 -13.16
CA LYS A 107 8.21 -11.11 -12.82
C LYS A 107 7.49 -11.69 -14.03
#